data_AF-A0A9K3PCF2-F1
#
_entry.id   AF-A0A9K3PCF2-F1
#
_cell.length_a   1.000
_cell.length_b   1.000
_cell.length_c   1.000
_cell.angle_alpha   90.00
_cell.angle_beta   90.00
_cell.angle_gamma   90.00
#
_symmetry.space_group_name_H-M   'P 1'
#
loop_
_entity.id
_entity.type
_entity.pdbx_description
1 polymer ?
#
loop_
_entity_poly.entity_id
_entity_poly.type
_entity_poly.pdbx_seq_one_letter_code
_entity_poly.pdbx_strand_id
1 'polypeptide(L)'
;MKLFVVYLVSLFVTASSFSCESQHRQQQRFHHVVLFQTSKREEFDAHTSTTRSRFLTQAVITSVAASTGPIFLFQEPALARGRATLEFAYDKYTPRIMAGGSFYKSQLKNMIAGNDFAGIKSALAEPPKKSKEDRAKVDGGVTERASQAGQFSDSRVIVAMDLFASQFSDNSISPKTKAMKKEVDELRSIVQTMDSLAKQALGEESAGGGFFGLGKKQPNKSEISQKMKELYIEGGTAWNRYVFAANDGLPVTFNKLPYL
;
A
#
# COMPACT_ATOMS: atom_id res chain seq x y z
N MET A 1 42.72 -57.44 -18.15
CA MET A 1 43.04 -56.59 -19.32
C MET A 1 42.42 -55.22 -19.05
N LYS A 2 43.15 -54.27 -18.45
CA LYS A 2 44.15 -53.35 -19.04
C LYS A 2 43.54 -52.28 -19.96
N LEU A 3 43.59 -51.05 -19.43
CA LEU A 3 43.75 -49.72 -20.05
C LEU A 3 42.59 -49.12 -20.87
N PHE A 4 42.11 -47.94 -20.46
CA PHE A 4 42.52 -46.61 -20.99
C PHE A 4 41.85 -45.52 -20.12
N VAL A 5 42.58 -44.79 -19.25
CA VAL A 5 43.29 -43.51 -19.53
C VAL A 5 42.28 -42.38 -19.83
N VAL A 6 41.87 -41.59 -18.82
CA VAL A 6 42.46 -40.31 -18.41
C VAL A 6 42.50 -39.27 -19.54
N TYR A 7 41.52 -38.35 -19.52
CA TYR A 7 41.65 -36.99 -20.04
C TYR A 7 41.20 -36.06 -18.90
N LEU A 8 42.14 -35.55 -18.11
CA LEU A 8 42.94 -34.35 -18.32
C LEU A 8 42.14 -33.06 -18.12
N VAL A 9 42.35 -32.53 -16.92
CA VAL A 9 42.12 -31.18 -16.44
C VAL A 9 42.88 -30.17 -17.32
N SER A 10 42.21 -29.12 -17.76
CA SER A 10 42.81 -27.80 -18.05
C SER A 10 41.69 -26.76 -17.99
N LEU A 11 41.69 -25.94 -16.93
CA LEU A 11 42.26 -24.59 -16.93
C LEU A 11 41.45 -23.63 -17.81
N PHE A 12 40.55 -22.86 -17.19
CA PHE A 12 40.48 -21.42 -17.45
C PHE A 12 40.13 -20.70 -16.16
N VAL A 13 41.19 -20.31 -15.45
CA VAL A 13 41.21 -19.17 -14.55
C VAL A 13 41.22 -17.93 -15.43
N THR A 14 40.17 -17.13 -15.37
CA THR A 14 40.25 -15.70 -15.69
C THR A 14 39.63 -14.93 -14.54
N ALA A 15 40.55 -14.38 -13.75
CA ALA A 15 40.31 -13.31 -12.81
C ALA A 15 39.88 -12.02 -13.54
N SER A 16 39.48 -11.06 -12.71
CA SER A 16 39.59 -9.61 -12.93
C SER A 16 38.30 -8.88 -13.32
N SER A 17 37.67 -8.34 -12.28
CA SER A 17 37.46 -6.90 -12.13
C SER A 17 36.76 -6.16 -13.28
N PHE A 18 35.45 -5.99 -13.15
CA PHE A 18 34.71 -4.84 -13.68
C PHE A 18 34.01 -4.17 -12.50
N SER A 19 34.65 -3.17 -11.91
CA SER A 19 34.55 -1.75 -12.27
C SER A 19 33.40 -1.08 -11.50
N CYS A 20 33.78 -0.60 -10.32
CA CYS A 20 33.10 0.39 -9.52
C CYS A 20 33.28 1.75 -10.23
N GLU A 21 32.34 2.16 -11.08
CA GLU A 21 32.42 3.48 -11.73
C GLU A 21 31.04 3.93 -12.24
N SER A 22 30.21 4.53 -11.37
CA SER A 22 29.21 5.56 -11.76
C SER A 22 28.44 6.10 -10.54
N GLN A 23 29.17 6.59 -9.53
CA GLN A 23 28.62 7.49 -8.50
C GLN A 23 29.43 8.80 -8.52
N HIS A 24 29.36 9.56 -9.61
CA HIS A 24 29.74 10.98 -9.62
C HIS A 24 29.44 11.60 -11.00
N ARG A 25 28.17 11.92 -11.29
CA ARG A 25 27.82 12.92 -12.32
C ARG A 25 26.32 13.23 -12.33
N GLN A 26 25.83 13.89 -11.28
CA GLN A 26 24.67 14.80 -11.42
C GLN A 26 24.57 15.82 -10.27
N GLN A 27 25.71 16.21 -9.70
CA GLN A 27 25.84 17.51 -9.06
C GLN A 27 26.42 18.47 -10.09
N GLN A 28 25.88 19.70 -10.10
CA GLN A 28 26.24 20.85 -10.93
C GLN A 28 25.44 21.01 -12.24
N ARG A 29 24.21 21.53 -12.11
CA ARG A 29 23.83 22.72 -12.88
C ARG A 29 23.01 23.69 -12.04
N PHE A 30 23.72 24.75 -11.63
CA PHE A 30 23.33 26.16 -11.69
C PHE A 30 21.99 26.60 -11.10
N HIS A 31 22.11 27.17 -9.89
CA HIS A 31 21.76 28.56 -9.56
C HIS A 31 20.61 29.19 -10.36
N HIS A 32 19.41 29.19 -9.76
CA HIS A 32 18.54 30.35 -9.87
C HIS A 32 18.28 30.91 -8.47
N VAL A 33 18.92 32.06 -8.25
CA VAL A 33 18.65 33.00 -7.17
C VAL A 33 17.23 33.51 -7.35
N VAL A 34 16.36 33.25 -6.38
CA VAL A 34 15.13 34.02 -6.16
C VAL A 34 15.22 34.60 -4.75
N LEU A 35 15.76 35.82 -4.71
CA LEU A 35 15.61 36.79 -3.65
C LEU A 35 14.19 37.35 -3.75
N PHE A 36 13.29 37.10 -2.79
CA PHE A 36 12.18 38.02 -2.52
C PHE A 36 11.68 37.90 -1.07
N GLN A 37 11.96 38.98 -0.34
CA GLN A 37 11.15 39.65 0.69
C GLN A 37 10.74 38.90 1.96
N THR A 38 11.50 39.24 3.00
CA THR A 38 11.08 39.32 4.40
C THR A 38 9.91 40.30 4.57
N SER A 39 8.74 39.81 4.97
CA SER A 39 7.66 40.64 5.52
C SER A 39 7.36 40.21 6.95
N LYS A 40 7.71 41.13 7.86
CA LYS A 40 7.13 41.44 9.18
C LYS A 40 6.45 40.32 9.98
N ARG A 41 7.08 40.05 11.13
CA ARG A 41 6.48 39.83 12.46
C ARG A 41 5.10 40.48 12.61
N GLU A 42 4.13 39.67 13.02
CA GLU A 42 3.17 40.04 14.06
C GLU A 42 3.13 38.90 15.09
N GLU A 43 3.64 39.20 16.29
CA GLU A 43 3.27 38.52 17.53
C GLU A 43 1.82 38.87 17.84
N PHE A 44 0.97 37.88 18.10
CA PHE A 44 -0.17 38.08 18.99
C PHE A 44 -0.58 36.75 19.66
N ASP A 45 -0.13 36.65 20.91
CA ASP A 45 -0.76 36.07 22.10
C ASP A 45 -1.47 34.70 22.10
N ALA A 46 -1.08 33.97 23.15
CA ALA A 46 -1.65 32.75 23.64
C ALA A 46 -3.02 32.95 24.33
N HIS A 47 -3.77 31.84 24.34
CA HIS A 47 -4.91 31.52 25.20
C HIS A 47 -6.26 32.23 24.93
N THR A 48 -7.18 31.49 24.29
CA THR A 48 -8.47 31.17 24.94
C THR A 48 -9.16 30.01 24.23
N SER A 49 -9.40 28.94 24.99
CA SER A 49 -10.27 27.82 24.62
C SER A 49 -11.62 28.33 24.12
N THR A 50 -11.87 28.20 22.82
CA THR A 50 -13.11 28.63 22.19
C THR A 50 -14.18 27.58 22.48
N THR A 51 -14.93 27.79 23.57
CA THR A 51 -16.03 26.93 23.98
C THR A 51 -17.09 26.86 22.88
N ARG A 52 -17.49 25.64 22.50
CA ARG A 52 -18.49 25.31 21.47
C ARG A 52 -19.82 26.10 21.57
N SER A 53 -20.11 26.66 22.74
CA SER A 53 -21.30 27.50 22.96
C SER A 53 -21.29 28.79 22.13
N ARG A 54 -20.14 29.43 21.90
CA ARG A 54 -20.08 30.71 21.16
C ARG A 54 -20.40 30.57 19.67
N PHE A 55 -20.08 29.42 19.07
CA PHE A 55 -20.41 29.15 17.67
C PHE A 55 -21.91 29.01 17.43
N LEU A 56 -22.65 28.46 18.42
CA LEU A 56 -24.10 28.32 18.34
C LEU A 56 -24.83 29.64 18.63
N THR A 57 -24.28 30.50 19.49
CA THR A 57 -24.89 31.80 19.78
C THR A 57 -24.73 32.80 18.62
N GLN A 58 -23.63 32.72 17.87
CA GLN A 58 -23.43 33.55 16.66
C GLN A 58 -24.38 33.17 15.51
N ALA A 59 -24.96 31.97 15.52
CA ALA A 59 -25.90 31.49 14.50
C ALA A 59 -27.35 31.96 14.71
N VAL A 60 -27.68 32.60 15.86
CA VAL A 60 -29.07 32.93 16.21
C VAL A 60 -29.41 34.43 16.06
N ILE A 61 -28.42 35.32 15.93
CA ILE A 61 -28.66 36.79 15.87
C ILE A 61 -28.33 37.37 14.48
N THR A 62 -28.79 36.72 13.41
CA THR A 62 -28.87 37.33 12.08
C THR A 62 -30.17 36.91 11.40
N SER A 63 -31.28 37.29 12.01
CA SER A 63 -32.55 37.39 11.31
C SER A 63 -33.10 38.80 11.52
N VAL A 64 -33.61 39.36 10.40
CA VAL A 64 -34.27 40.66 10.24
C VAL A 64 -33.37 41.84 9.85
N ALA A 65 -33.01 41.92 8.57
CA ALA A 65 -33.13 43.14 7.75
C ALA A 65 -33.08 42.79 6.26
N ALA A 66 -34.10 43.22 5.52
CA ALA A 66 -34.37 42.89 4.14
C ALA A 66 -33.37 43.48 3.12
N SER A 67 -33.02 42.71 2.09
CA SER A 67 -33.01 43.21 0.72
C SER A 67 -32.97 42.04 -0.28
N THR A 68 -33.85 42.16 -1.25
CA THR A 68 -33.97 41.33 -2.45
C THR A 68 -32.68 41.33 -3.24
N GLY A 69 -31.94 40.24 -3.20
CA GLY A 69 -30.85 39.95 -4.12
C GLY A 69 -30.70 38.43 -4.22
N PRO A 70 -30.63 37.84 -5.42
CA PRO A 70 -30.38 36.41 -5.53
C PRO A 70 -28.94 36.19 -5.12
N ILE A 71 -28.72 35.93 -3.82
CA ILE A 71 -27.50 35.29 -3.36
C ILE A 71 -27.58 33.88 -3.94
N PHE A 72 -27.05 33.74 -5.15
CA PHE A 72 -26.52 32.47 -5.63
C PHE A 72 -25.45 32.06 -4.62
N LEU A 73 -25.88 31.44 -3.53
CA LEU A 73 -25.07 30.45 -2.87
C LEU A 73 -24.75 29.47 -3.98
N PHE A 74 -23.54 29.61 -4.54
CA PHE A 74 -22.91 28.59 -5.34
C PHE A 74 -22.81 27.35 -4.44
N GLN A 75 -23.92 26.65 -4.28
CA GLN A 75 -23.88 25.21 -4.10
C GLN A 75 -23.19 24.74 -5.36
N GLU A 76 -21.86 24.61 -5.28
CA GLU A 76 -21.16 23.74 -6.20
C GLU A 76 -21.98 22.46 -6.23
N PRO A 77 -22.48 22.06 -7.41
CA PRO A 77 -23.30 20.87 -7.49
C PRO A 77 -22.50 19.76 -6.83
N ALA A 78 -23.13 18.94 -5.98
CA ALA A 78 -22.45 17.88 -5.24
C ALA A 78 -21.58 16.96 -6.15
N LEU A 79 -21.85 16.95 -7.46
CA LEU A 79 -21.02 16.36 -8.51
C LEU A 79 -19.59 16.93 -8.65
N ALA A 80 -19.36 18.23 -8.42
CA ALA A 80 -18.05 18.86 -8.51
C ALA A 80 -17.15 18.48 -7.33
N ARG A 81 -17.73 18.36 -6.13
CA ARG A 81 -17.01 17.92 -4.92
C ARG A 81 -16.47 16.50 -5.08
N GLY A 82 -17.26 15.59 -5.66
CA GLY A 82 -16.87 14.19 -5.86
C GLY A 82 -15.68 13.99 -6.80
N ARG A 83 -15.49 14.86 -7.80
CA ARG A 83 -14.36 14.74 -8.74
C ARG A 83 -13.04 15.19 -8.13
N ALA A 84 -13.02 16.36 -7.46
CA ALA A 84 -11.80 16.86 -6.82
C ALA A 84 -11.31 15.94 -5.70
N THR A 85 -12.22 15.34 -4.93
CA THR A 85 -11.86 14.35 -3.90
C THR A 85 -11.35 13.04 -4.51
N LEU A 86 -11.89 12.63 -5.67
CA LEU A 86 -11.42 11.45 -6.38
C LEU A 86 -10.02 11.66 -6.95
N GLU A 87 -9.72 12.83 -7.54
CA GLU A 87 -8.38 13.18 -8.02
C GLU A 87 -7.34 13.09 -6.89
N PHE A 88 -7.61 13.76 -5.76
CA PHE A 88 -6.71 13.73 -4.62
C PHE A 88 -6.48 12.31 -4.07
N ALA A 89 -7.55 11.50 -4.01
CA ALA A 89 -7.43 10.13 -3.54
C ALA A 89 -6.73 9.23 -4.56
N TYR A 90 -6.95 9.46 -5.86
CA TYR A 90 -6.28 8.75 -6.93
C TYR A 90 -4.77 8.92 -6.79
N ASP A 91 -4.28 10.16 -6.71
CA ASP A 91 -2.86 10.46 -6.58
C ASP A 91 -2.24 9.86 -5.30
N LYS A 92 -3.02 9.80 -4.22
CA LYS A 92 -2.57 9.32 -2.91
C LYS A 92 -2.51 7.79 -2.80
N TYR A 93 -3.45 7.07 -3.41
CA TYR A 93 -3.62 5.63 -3.20
C TYR A 93 -3.16 4.80 -4.39
N THR A 94 -3.38 5.25 -5.63
CA THR A 94 -3.05 4.44 -6.82
C THR A 94 -1.58 4.09 -6.97
N PRO A 95 -0.58 4.93 -6.60
CA PRO A 95 0.82 4.50 -6.69
C PRO A 95 1.13 3.29 -5.81
N ARG A 96 0.46 3.18 -4.64
CA ARG A 96 0.61 2.03 -3.74
C ARG A 96 -0.07 0.78 -4.29
N ILE A 97 -1.25 0.95 -4.91
CA ILE A 97 -1.96 -0.15 -5.58
C ILE A 97 -1.14 -0.66 -6.77
N MET A 98 -0.61 0.23 -7.61
CA MET A 98 0.23 -0.13 -8.75
C MET A 98 1.52 -0.83 -8.33
N ALA A 99 2.20 -0.32 -7.31
CA ALA A 99 3.39 -0.96 -6.75
C ALA A 99 3.05 -2.37 -6.23
N GLY A 100 1.94 -2.51 -5.49
CA GLY A 100 1.45 -3.81 -5.02
C GLY A 100 1.16 -4.80 -6.15
N GLY A 101 0.48 -4.35 -7.22
CA GLY A 101 0.21 -5.20 -8.38
C GLY A 101 1.47 -5.61 -9.13
N SER A 102 2.44 -4.70 -9.28
CA SER A 102 3.73 -5.01 -9.91
C SER A 102 4.52 -6.05 -9.12
N PHE A 103 4.51 -5.94 -7.78
CA PHE A 103 5.11 -6.92 -6.88
C PHE A 103 4.42 -8.27 -6.99
N TYR A 104 3.07 -8.29 -6.99
CA TYR A 104 2.27 -9.51 -7.08
C TYR A 104 2.59 -10.29 -8.36
N LYS A 105 2.62 -9.61 -9.51
CA LYS A 105 2.87 -10.21 -10.83
C LYS A 105 4.28 -10.78 -10.98
N SER A 106 5.29 -10.13 -10.39
CA SER A 106 6.70 -10.44 -10.61
C SER A 106 7.32 -11.17 -9.43
N GLN A 107 7.55 -10.48 -8.31
CA GLN A 107 8.30 -10.96 -7.17
C GLN A 107 7.56 -12.10 -6.44
N LEU A 108 6.26 -11.94 -6.15
CA LEU A 108 5.50 -12.97 -5.45
C LEU A 108 5.42 -14.27 -6.26
N LYS A 109 5.19 -14.16 -7.57
CA LYS A 109 5.21 -15.31 -8.50
C LYS A 109 6.55 -16.05 -8.44
N ASN A 110 7.67 -15.33 -8.45
CA ASN A 110 9.01 -15.92 -8.38
C ASN A 110 9.27 -16.60 -7.04
N MET A 111 8.85 -15.99 -5.92
CA MET A 111 9.00 -16.59 -4.58
C MET A 111 8.18 -17.89 -4.45
N ILE A 112 6.95 -17.91 -4.96
CA ILE A 112 6.09 -19.10 -4.95
C ILE A 112 6.65 -20.20 -5.87
N ALA A 113 7.16 -19.83 -7.05
CA ALA A 113 7.80 -20.79 -7.95
C ALA A 113 9.08 -21.38 -7.33
N GLY A 114 9.85 -20.57 -6.59
CA GLY A 114 11.06 -20.99 -5.88
C GLY A 114 10.80 -21.68 -4.54
N ASN A 115 9.55 -21.75 -4.06
CA ASN A 115 9.20 -22.20 -2.70
C ASN A 115 9.96 -21.44 -1.59
N ASP A 116 10.22 -20.15 -1.80
CA ASP A 116 10.89 -19.29 -0.82
C ASP A 116 9.90 -18.79 0.24
N PHE A 117 9.56 -19.66 1.18
CA PHE A 117 8.60 -19.35 2.25
C PHE A 117 9.09 -18.25 3.20
N ALA A 118 10.41 -18.10 3.38
CA ALA A 118 11.00 -17.02 4.18
C ALA A 118 10.83 -15.67 3.48
N GLY A 119 11.08 -15.61 2.17
CA GLY A 119 10.83 -14.44 1.34
C GLY A 119 9.35 -14.03 1.34
N ILE A 120 8.43 -15.00 1.20
CA ILE A 120 6.98 -14.75 1.25
C ILE A 120 6.59 -14.14 2.61
N LYS A 121 7.02 -14.74 3.72
CA LYS A 121 6.74 -14.21 5.06
C LYS A 121 7.27 -12.78 5.23
N SER A 122 8.49 -12.50 4.79
CA SER A 122 9.07 -11.16 4.87
C SER A 122 8.35 -10.16 3.97
N ALA A 123 7.86 -10.60 2.81
CA ALA A 123 7.15 -9.74 1.86
C ALA A 123 5.72 -9.39 2.31
N LEU A 124 5.08 -10.28 3.05
CA LEU A 124 3.74 -10.10 3.63
C LEU A 124 3.77 -9.49 5.04
N ALA A 125 4.95 -9.33 5.63
CA ALA A 125 5.11 -8.83 6.99
C ALA A 125 4.47 -7.44 7.15
N GLU A 126 3.58 -7.32 8.13
CA GLU A 126 3.01 -6.04 8.52
C GLU A 126 4.08 -5.13 9.16
N PRO A 127 3.99 -3.81 8.95
CA PRO A 127 4.84 -2.85 9.64
C PRO A 127 4.68 -3.02 11.16
N PRO A 128 5.77 -2.84 11.93
CA PRO A 128 5.69 -2.89 13.37
C PRO A 128 4.70 -1.85 13.90
N LYS A 129 4.00 -2.21 14.99
CA LYS A 129 3.04 -1.34 15.66
C LYS A 129 3.74 -0.05 16.09
N LYS A 130 3.05 1.09 15.91
CA LYS A 130 3.57 2.42 16.28
C LYS A 130 4.01 2.40 17.74
N SER A 131 5.29 2.60 17.99
CA SER A 131 5.82 2.66 19.35
C SER A 131 5.66 4.07 19.93
N LYS A 132 5.89 4.26 21.23
CA LYS A 132 5.84 5.61 21.84
C LYS A 132 6.97 6.49 21.32
N GLU A 133 8.09 5.88 20.96
CA GLU A 133 9.30 6.52 20.43
C GLU A 133 9.06 7.08 19.02
N ASP A 134 8.21 6.43 18.23
CA ASP A 134 7.80 6.94 16.91
C ASP A 134 7.00 8.24 17.01
N ARG A 135 6.31 8.50 18.13
CA ARG A 135 5.54 9.74 18.32
C ARG A 135 6.42 10.98 18.51
N ALA A 136 7.69 10.79 18.87
CA ALA A 136 8.64 11.89 19.08
C ALA A 136 9.30 12.37 17.77
N LYS A 137 9.22 11.59 16.69
CA LYS A 137 9.77 11.94 15.38
C LYS A 137 8.82 12.89 14.63
N VAL A 138 9.39 13.83 13.86
CA VAL A 138 8.63 14.85 13.10
C VAL A 138 7.56 14.22 12.20
N ASP A 139 7.85 13.07 11.61
CA ASP A 139 6.92 12.31 10.74
C ASP A 139 6.14 11.20 11.47
N GLY A 140 6.18 11.15 12.80
CA GLY A 140 5.50 10.12 13.58
C GLY A 140 6.00 8.68 13.33
N GLY A 141 7.26 8.54 12.89
CA GLY A 141 7.92 7.26 12.55
C GLY A 141 7.29 6.53 11.37
N VAL A 142 6.53 7.22 10.51
CA VAL A 142 5.82 6.59 9.37
C VAL A 142 6.80 6.08 8.32
N THR A 143 7.80 6.87 7.97
CA THR A 143 8.79 6.53 6.94
C THR A 143 9.65 5.32 7.34
N GLU A 144 10.08 5.25 8.59
CA GLU A 144 10.88 4.13 9.11
C GLU A 144 10.05 2.84 9.30
N ARG A 145 8.77 2.94 9.67
CA ARG A 145 7.89 1.77 9.72
C ARG A 145 7.52 1.27 8.32
N ALA A 146 7.39 2.19 7.36
CA ALA A 146 7.13 1.84 5.97
C ALA A 146 8.34 1.14 5.31
N SER A 147 9.58 1.45 5.72
CA SER A 147 10.77 0.74 5.23
C SER A 147 10.93 -0.66 5.82
N GLN A 148 10.35 -0.91 6.99
CA GLN A 148 10.31 -2.24 7.64
C GLN A 148 9.11 -3.09 7.21
N ALA A 149 8.10 -2.48 6.57
CA ALA A 149 6.96 -3.19 6.04
C ALA A 149 7.35 -4.01 4.80
N GLY A 150 6.80 -5.21 4.68
CA GLY A 150 6.85 -5.98 3.45
C GLY A 150 6.26 -5.20 2.27
N GLN A 151 6.78 -5.44 1.07
CA GLN A 151 6.36 -4.72 -0.15
C GLN A 151 4.86 -4.91 -0.46
N PHE A 152 4.26 -6.02 -0.01
CA PHE A 152 2.84 -6.36 -0.16
C PHE A 152 2.15 -6.56 1.19
N SER A 153 2.45 -5.72 2.17
CA SER A 153 1.76 -5.74 3.45
C SER A 153 0.31 -5.25 3.35
N ASP A 154 -0.58 -5.83 4.16
CA ASP A 154 -2.00 -5.44 4.26
C ASP A 154 -2.14 -3.93 4.49
N SER A 155 -1.40 -3.42 5.48
CA SER A 155 -1.37 -2.00 5.85
C SER A 155 -0.98 -1.03 4.72
N ARG A 156 -0.26 -1.50 3.70
CA ARG A 156 0.26 -0.65 2.62
C ARG A 156 -0.61 -0.73 1.38
N VAL A 157 -0.88 -1.94 0.90
CA VAL A 157 -1.57 -2.17 -0.38
C VAL A 157 -3.06 -2.35 -0.16
N ILE A 158 -3.46 -3.30 0.69
CA ILE A 158 -4.88 -3.65 0.91
C ILE A 158 -5.63 -2.49 1.57
N VAL A 159 -5.03 -1.83 2.55
CA VAL A 159 -5.60 -0.61 3.15
C VAL A 159 -5.70 0.53 2.13
N ALA A 160 -4.74 0.68 1.21
CA ALA A 160 -4.86 1.67 0.14
C ALA A 160 -6.02 1.33 -0.81
N MET A 161 -6.24 0.05 -1.10
CA MET A 161 -7.37 -0.41 -1.91
C MET A 161 -8.73 -0.13 -1.21
N ASP A 162 -8.83 -0.36 0.10
CA ASP A 162 -10.03 -0.05 0.88
C ASP A 162 -10.30 1.46 0.96
N LEU A 163 -9.26 2.25 1.23
CA LEU A 163 -9.36 3.71 1.29
C LEU A 163 -9.75 4.30 -0.07
N PHE A 164 -9.24 3.74 -1.17
CA PHE A 164 -9.62 4.13 -2.52
C PHE A 164 -11.07 3.70 -2.85
N ALA A 165 -11.47 2.48 -2.48
CA ALA A 165 -12.85 2.00 -2.65
C ALA A 165 -13.88 2.89 -1.92
N SER A 166 -13.50 3.39 -0.75
CA SER A 166 -14.34 4.26 0.08
C SER A 166 -14.58 5.64 -0.55
N GLN A 167 -13.81 6.06 -1.56
CA GLN A 167 -14.01 7.35 -2.25
C GLN A 167 -15.16 7.33 -3.25
N PHE A 168 -15.61 6.14 -3.68
CA PHE A 168 -16.74 5.98 -4.59
C PHE A 168 -18.10 5.92 -3.87
N SER A 169 -18.09 6.18 -2.55
CA SER A 169 -19.28 6.26 -1.71
C SER A 169 -19.45 7.70 -1.26
N ASP A 170 -20.46 8.38 -1.78
CA ASP A 170 -20.89 9.68 -1.26
C ASP A 170 -21.79 9.45 -0.02
N ASN A 171 -23.08 9.84 -0.10
CA ASN A 171 -24.01 9.79 1.03
C ASN A 171 -24.53 8.39 1.38
N SER A 172 -24.39 7.42 0.46
CA SER A 172 -24.79 6.03 0.67
C SER A 172 -23.79 5.09 0.00
N ILE A 173 -23.65 3.88 0.57
CA ILE A 173 -22.68 2.90 0.08
C ILE A 173 -23.10 2.46 -1.33
N SER A 174 -22.38 2.95 -2.33
CA SER A 174 -22.65 2.63 -3.74
C SER A 174 -22.44 1.13 -4.02
N PRO A 175 -23.15 0.53 -4.98
CA PRO A 175 -22.93 -0.86 -5.39
C PRO A 175 -21.46 -1.12 -5.78
N LYS A 176 -20.80 -0.12 -6.40
CA LYS A 176 -19.38 -0.16 -6.75
C LYS A 176 -18.50 -0.26 -5.51
N THR A 177 -18.70 0.58 -4.49
CA THR A 177 -17.93 0.50 -3.24
C THR A 177 -18.14 -0.85 -2.56
N LYS A 178 -19.37 -1.41 -2.55
CA LYS A 178 -19.61 -2.76 -2.00
C LYS A 178 -18.84 -3.84 -2.76
N ALA A 179 -18.87 -3.80 -4.09
CA ALA A 179 -18.13 -4.75 -4.92
C ALA A 179 -16.62 -4.66 -4.64
N MET A 180 -16.05 -3.44 -4.64
CA MET A 180 -14.63 -3.23 -4.36
C MET A 180 -14.24 -3.70 -2.94
N LYS A 181 -15.03 -3.39 -1.91
CA LYS A 181 -14.75 -3.81 -0.54
C LYS A 181 -14.80 -5.32 -0.37
N LYS A 182 -15.74 -5.99 -1.02
CA LYS A 182 -15.82 -7.46 -1.04
C LYS A 182 -14.51 -8.07 -1.55
N GLU A 183 -13.99 -7.58 -2.67
CA GLU A 183 -12.72 -8.08 -3.25
C GLU A 183 -11.51 -7.76 -2.36
N VAL A 184 -11.53 -6.62 -1.65
CA VAL A 184 -10.49 -6.26 -0.67
C VAL A 184 -10.50 -7.19 0.53
N ASP A 185 -11.67 -7.55 1.05
CA ASP A 185 -11.80 -8.49 2.18
C ASP A 185 -11.37 -9.91 1.78
N GLU A 186 -11.69 -10.33 0.55
CA GLU A 186 -11.22 -11.58 -0.05
C GLU A 186 -9.68 -11.60 -0.15
N LEU A 187 -9.07 -10.55 -0.68
CA LEU A 187 -7.61 -10.40 -0.75
C LEU A 187 -6.95 -10.44 0.64
N ARG A 188 -7.57 -9.81 1.65
CA ARG A 188 -7.06 -9.82 3.02
C ARG A 188 -7.06 -11.23 3.60
N SER A 189 -8.13 -11.99 3.40
CA SER A 189 -8.21 -13.39 3.84
C SER A 189 -7.17 -14.27 3.15
N ILE A 190 -6.95 -14.08 1.85
CA ILE A 190 -5.93 -14.79 1.07
C ILE A 190 -4.54 -14.49 1.62
N VAL A 191 -4.18 -13.22 1.83
CA VAL A 191 -2.88 -12.83 2.37
C VAL A 191 -2.63 -13.40 3.77
N GLN A 192 -3.63 -13.37 4.66
CA GLN A 192 -3.54 -13.98 5.98
C GLN A 192 -3.33 -15.50 5.90
N THR A 193 -4.02 -16.16 4.96
CA THR A 193 -3.86 -17.59 4.72
C THR A 193 -2.45 -17.90 4.19
N MET A 194 -1.94 -17.10 3.24
CA MET A 194 -0.58 -17.25 2.71
C MET A 194 0.49 -17.05 3.81
N ASP A 195 0.33 -16.06 4.68
CA ASP A 195 1.24 -15.83 5.82
C ASP A 195 1.23 -17.02 6.79
N SER A 196 0.04 -17.55 7.14
CA SER A 196 -0.08 -18.75 7.99
C SER A 196 0.57 -19.99 7.36
N LEU A 197 0.40 -20.19 6.05
CA LEU A 197 1.02 -21.29 5.32
C LEU A 197 2.54 -21.14 5.25
N ALA A 198 3.04 -19.92 5.08
CA ALA A 198 4.48 -19.64 5.12
C ALA A 198 5.08 -19.96 6.50
N LYS A 199 4.42 -19.57 7.59
CA LYS A 199 4.83 -19.91 8.96
C LYS A 199 4.79 -21.41 9.24
N GLN A 200 3.77 -22.11 8.75
CA GLN A 200 3.68 -23.58 8.83
C GLN A 200 4.81 -24.26 8.07
N ALA A 201 5.16 -23.76 6.88
CA ALA A 201 6.27 -24.32 6.08
C ALA A 201 7.65 -24.11 6.74
N LEU A 202 7.81 -23.02 7.49
CA LEU A 202 9.01 -22.72 8.27
C LEU A 202 9.06 -23.45 9.62
N GLY A 203 7.95 -24.10 10.01
CA GLY A 203 7.84 -24.82 11.28
C GLY A 203 7.67 -23.94 12.51
N GLU A 204 7.37 -22.66 12.31
CA GLU A 204 7.10 -21.71 13.39
C GLU A 204 5.67 -21.86 13.96
N GLU A 205 4.72 -22.29 13.12
CA GLU A 205 3.37 -22.63 13.52
C GLU A 205 3.09 -24.11 13.22
N SER A 206 2.61 -24.85 14.20
CA SER A 206 2.02 -26.17 13.96
C SER A 206 0.66 -25.98 13.26
N ALA A 207 0.27 -26.91 12.38
CA ALA A 207 -0.96 -26.84 11.57
C ALA A 207 -2.29 -26.89 12.39
N GLY A 208 -2.24 -26.57 13.68
CA GLY A 208 -3.38 -26.34 14.54
C GLY A 208 -2.89 -25.66 15.80
N GLY A 209 -3.24 -24.38 15.98
CA GLY A 209 -2.87 -23.53 17.11
C GLY A 209 -3.37 -24.06 18.46
N GLY A 210 -2.71 -25.10 18.96
CA GLY A 210 -3.00 -25.74 20.24
C GLY A 210 -1.71 -25.91 21.02
N PHE A 211 -1.72 -25.33 22.23
CA PHE A 211 -0.68 -25.28 23.26
C PHE A 211 -0.20 -26.67 23.79
N PHE A 212 -0.41 -27.75 23.04
CA PHE A 212 -0.03 -29.12 23.39
C PHE A 212 0.79 -29.72 22.25
N GLY A 213 2.10 -29.48 22.30
CA GLY A 213 3.11 -29.90 21.34
C GLY A 213 3.40 -31.40 21.31
N LEU A 214 2.39 -32.24 21.04
CA LEU A 214 2.57 -33.67 20.82
C LEU A 214 1.71 -34.15 19.64
N GLY A 215 2.31 -34.21 18.45
CA GLY A 215 1.97 -35.28 17.49
C GLY A 215 1.20 -34.96 16.21
N LYS A 216 0.90 -33.69 15.87
CA LYS A 216 0.39 -33.40 14.51
C LYS A 216 1.55 -33.27 13.53
N LYS A 217 1.62 -34.21 12.58
CA LYS A 217 2.58 -34.20 11.46
C LYS A 217 2.58 -32.82 10.81
N GLN A 218 3.77 -32.22 10.64
CA GLN A 218 3.90 -31.02 9.82
C GLN A 218 3.29 -31.30 8.44
N PRO A 219 2.47 -30.38 7.90
CA PRO A 219 1.91 -30.54 6.57
C PRO A 219 3.05 -30.73 5.56
N ASN A 220 2.83 -31.64 4.60
CA ASN A 220 3.84 -31.94 3.60
C ASN A 220 4.17 -30.65 2.80
N LYS A 221 5.45 -30.31 2.66
CA LYS A 221 5.89 -29.10 1.92
C LYS A 221 5.31 -29.04 0.51
N SER A 222 5.10 -30.19 -0.12
CA SER A 222 4.45 -30.30 -1.44
C SER A 222 3.00 -29.81 -1.42
N GLU A 223 2.23 -30.16 -0.39
CA GLU A 223 0.83 -29.72 -0.24
C GLU A 223 0.76 -28.22 0.05
N ILE A 224 1.68 -27.70 0.87
CA ILE A 224 1.76 -26.26 1.14
C ILE A 224 2.08 -25.48 -0.13
N SER A 225 3.03 -25.95 -0.94
CA SER A 225 3.37 -25.34 -2.23
C SER A 225 2.18 -25.32 -3.19
N GLN A 226 1.41 -26.41 -3.27
CA GLN A 226 0.19 -26.46 -4.09
C GLN A 226 -0.86 -25.46 -3.63
N LYS A 227 -1.18 -25.44 -2.33
CA LYS A 227 -2.11 -24.47 -1.74
C LYS A 227 -1.65 -23.02 -1.95
N MET A 228 -0.35 -22.75 -1.86
CA MET A 228 0.20 -21.42 -2.11
C MET A 228 0.00 -20.96 -3.57
N LYS A 229 0.10 -21.89 -4.53
CA LYS A 229 -0.18 -21.62 -5.95
C LYS A 229 -1.66 -21.37 -6.19
N GLU A 230 -2.54 -22.13 -5.54
CA GLU A 230 -4.00 -21.92 -5.60
C GLU A 230 -4.37 -20.53 -5.07
N LEU A 231 -3.89 -20.17 -3.88
CA LEU A 231 -4.10 -18.85 -3.28
C LEU A 231 -3.55 -17.71 -4.14
N TYR A 232 -2.45 -17.94 -4.86
CA TYR A 232 -1.91 -16.96 -5.81
C TYR A 232 -2.84 -16.74 -7.01
N ILE A 233 -3.46 -17.80 -7.53
CA ILE A 233 -4.42 -17.67 -8.63
C ILE A 233 -5.71 -17.00 -8.15
N GLU A 234 -6.20 -17.40 -6.98
CA GLU A 234 -7.39 -16.82 -6.35
C GLU A 234 -7.18 -15.33 -6.05
N GLY A 235 -6.05 -14.97 -5.44
CA GLY A 235 -5.71 -13.59 -5.14
C GLY A 235 -5.50 -12.75 -6.41
N GLY A 236 -4.87 -13.31 -7.45
CA GLY A 236 -4.77 -12.64 -8.75
C GLY A 236 -6.14 -12.38 -9.39
N THR A 237 -7.08 -13.31 -9.21
CA THR A 237 -8.46 -13.18 -9.71
C THR A 237 -9.24 -12.13 -8.93
N ALA A 238 -9.16 -12.11 -7.60
CA ALA A 238 -9.78 -11.08 -6.76
C ALA A 238 -9.21 -9.68 -7.05
N TRP A 239 -7.90 -9.58 -7.26
CA TRP A 239 -7.26 -8.33 -7.69
C TRP A 239 -7.80 -7.84 -9.03
N ASN A 240 -7.90 -8.72 -10.03
CA ASN A 240 -8.42 -8.35 -11.35
C ASN A 240 -9.90 -7.94 -11.28
N ARG A 241 -10.72 -8.58 -10.44
CA ARG A 241 -12.10 -8.16 -10.14
C ARG A 241 -12.16 -6.78 -9.49
N TYR A 242 -11.29 -6.51 -8.52
CA TYR A 242 -11.15 -5.18 -7.92
C TYR A 242 -10.78 -4.12 -8.95
N VAL A 243 -9.75 -4.38 -9.78
CA VAL A 243 -9.28 -3.46 -10.83
C VAL A 243 -10.37 -3.20 -11.86
N PHE A 244 -11.14 -4.22 -12.24
CA PHE A 244 -12.29 -4.06 -13.12
C PHE A 244 -13.32 -3.10 -12.52
N ALA A 245 -13.74 -3.33 -11.27
CA ALA A 245 -14.70 -2.45 -10.59
C ALA A 245 -14.14 -1.03 -10.39
N ALA A 246 -12.86 -0.90 -10.08
CA ALA A 246 -12.18 0.38 -9.90
C ALA A 246 -12.15 1.20 -11.19
N ASN A 247 -11.75 0.57 -12.30
CA ASN A 247 -11.65 1.16 -13.65
C ASN A 247 -13.01 1.49 -14.28
N ASP A 248 -14.07 0.82 -13.86
CA ASP A 248 -15.42 1.11 -14.35
C ASP A 248 -15.88 2.52 -13.92
N GLY A 249 -16.20 3.38 -14.88
CA GLY A 249 -16.59 4.77 -14.62
C GLY A 249 -15.47 5.72 -14.18
N LEU A 250 -14.20 5.32 -14.26
CA LEU A 250 -13.06 6.25 -14.09
C LEU A 250 -13.02 7.22 -15.30
N PRO A 251 -12.91 8.55 -15.08
CA PRO A 251 -12.72 9.51 -16.16
C PRO A 251 -11.49 9.17 -17.02
N VAL A 252 -11.58 9.46 -18.33
CA VAL A 252 -10.51 9.16 -19.34
C VAL A 252 -9.19 9.87 -19.02
N THR A 253 -9.22 10.90 -18.17
CA THR A 253 -8.05 11.65 -17.69
C THR A 253 -7.17 10.84 -16.74
N PHE A 254 -7.70 9.81 -16.08
CA PHE A 254 -6.94 8.98 -15.16
C PHE A 254 -6.35 7.76 -15.85
N ASN A 255 -5.12 7.39 -15.45
CA ASN A 255 -4.55 6.13 -15.89
C ASN A 255 -5.32 4.96 -15.28
N LYS A 256 -5.70 4.00 -16.11
CA LYS A 256 -6.36 2.79 -15.61
C LYS A 256 -5.39 1.98 -14.76
N LEU A 257 -5.90 1.41 -13.68
CA LEU A 257 -5.14 0.46 -12.88
C LEU A 257 -4.82 -0.78 -13.73
N PRO A 258 -3.57 -1.29 -13.69
CA PRO A 258 -3.17 -2.43 -14.49
C PRO A 258 -3.76 -3.74 -13.95
N TYR A 259 -4.18 -4.62 -14.86
CA TYR A 259 -4.48 -6.01 -14.55
C TYR A 259 -3.18 -6.82 -14.37
N LEU A 260 -3.26 -7.87 -13.56
CA LEU A 260 -2.14 -8.79 -13.32
C LEU A 260 -1.92 -9.74 -14.49
#